data_AF-A0A9Q0JDH5-F1
#
_entry.id   AF-A0A9Q0JDH5-F1
#
_cell.length_a   1.000
_cell.length_b   1.000
_cell.length_c   1.000
_cell.angle_alpha   90.00
_cell.angle_beta   90.00
_cell.angle_gamma   90.00
#
_symmetry.space_group_name_H-M   'P 1'
#
loop_
_entity.id
_entity.type
_entity.pdbx_description
1 polymer ?
#
loop_
_entity_poly.entity_id
_entity_poly.type
_entity_poly.pdbx_seq_one_letter_code
_entity_poly.pdbx_strand_id
1 'polypeptide(L)'
;MAALSLLQALVAIFITKCDATWATAALPKFSHILVFGDSSVDSGNSNYIKSVIKSNHYPYGLNFPYHIPTGRFSDGKLIPDFIASLLNIKDAGPPFLDPSLSDYDIRTGVSFASSASGYDDLTNAALGVIPASKQLEMFKNYIARLKGIVGEEEANRRIGGSLIMISSGNNDFLDYYNALTRRRLQFNDTGFQDFVLDLLQNFVLGPVCITLLLVLMMFCLPLEMRISQELYNLGGRSFAIFGVFPNGCLPIQMTARLVHTCLEDLNAICQSYNEKLVALLHDLKESLPGSRIASANIYDPLIDMVHHPQKYGFVETRRGCCGTGLIEVALLCNIAKPLCNKYFSVLVLGFNPSNRSSLSFLLTY
;
A
#
# COMPACT_ATOMS: atom_id res chain seq x y z
N MET A 1 16.23 -5.41 -20.93
CA MET A 1 16.51 -6.66 -20.19
C MET A 1 16.39 -6.46 -18.68
N ALA A 2 17.18 -5.60 -18.02
CA ALA A 2 17.13 -5.39 -16.56
C ALA A 2 15.74 -5.08 -15.95
N ALA A 3 14.92 -4.26 -16.61
CA ALA A 3 13.57 -3.95 -16.13
C ALA A 3 12.59 -5.14 -16.25
N LEU A 4 12.79 -6.01 -17.26
CA LEU A 4 12.03 -7.25 -17.37
C LEU A 4 12.40 -8.19 -16.22
N SER A 5 13.69 -8.29 -15.86
CA SER A 5 14.14 -9.09 -14.72
C SER A 5 13.71 -8.55 -13.36
N LEU A 6 13.49 -7.24 -13.18
CA LEU A 6 12.95 -6.71 -11.91
C LEU A 6 11.43 -6.92 -11.81
N LEU A 7 10.68 -6.74 -12.91
CA LEU A 7 9.26 -7.05 -12.93
C LEU A 7 9.03 -8.56 -12.80
N GLN A 8 9.87 -9.37 -13.45
CA GLN A 8 9.97 -10.81 -13.21
C GLN A 8 10.44 -11.13 -11.80
N ALA A 9 11.27 -10.31 -11.14
CA ALA A 9 11.64 -10.53 -9.73
C ALA A 9 10.51 -10.18 -8.76
N LEU A 10 9.72 -9.13 -9.01
CA LEU A 10 8.53 -8.81 -8.21
C LEU A 10 7.41 -9.85 -8.42
N VAL A 11 7.17 -10.27 -9.67
CA VAL A 11 6.27 -11.38 -10.00
C VAL A 11 6.83 -12.71 -9.49
N ALA A 12 8.15 -12.91 -9.48
CA ALA A 12 8.77 -14.08 -8.87
C ALA A 12 8.75 -14.01 -7.34
N ILE A 13 8.79 -12.86 -6.70
CA ILE A 13 8.59 -12.72 -5.23
C ILE A 13 7.19 -13.20 -4.84
N PHE A 14 6.18 -13.01 -5.70
CA PHE A 14 4.86 -13.64 -5.57
C PHE A 14 4.86 -15.18 -5.82
N ILE A 15 6.00 -15.78 -6.18
CA ILE A 15 6.15 -17.22 -6.54
C ILE A 15 7.23 -17.93 -5.68
N THR A 16 8.31 -17.27 -5.25
CA THR A 16 9.57 -17.91 -4.76
C THR A 16 9.63 -18.20 -3.26
N LYS A 17 8.55 -18.01 -2.52
CA LYS A 17 8.34 -18.60 -1.17
C LYS A 17 7.02 -19.37 -1.07
N CYS A 18 6.59 -19.97 -2.17
CA CYS A 18 5.69 -21.13 -2.12
C CYS A 18 6.55 -22.39 -2.13
N ASP A 19 6.38 -23.29 -1.16
CA ASP A 19 7.21 -24.49 -1.03
C ASP A 19 7.28 -25.32 -2.31
N ALA A 20 8.44 -25.93 -2.53
CA ALA A 20 8.86 -26.55 -3.79
C ALA A 20 8.03 -27.79 -4.19
N THR A 21 6.79 -27.58 -4.63
CA THR A 21 5.90 -28.60 -5.21
C THR A 21 5.11 -28.12 -6.44
N TRP A 22 5.26 -26.86 -6.89
CA TRP A 22 4.47 -26.29 -7.99
C TRP A 22 5.30 -25.62 -9.10
N ALA A 23 6.26 -26.37 -9.66
CA ALA A 23 6.66 -26.08 -11.02
C ALA A 23 5.44 -26.31 -11.95
N THR A 24 5.06 -25.30 -12.75
CA THR A 24 3.89 -25.28 -13.66
C THR A 24 2.49 -24.98 -13.09
N ALA A 25 2.37 -24.31 -11.94
CA ALA A 25 1.12 -23.60 -11.62
C ALA A 25 0.97 -22.34 -12.51
N ALA A 26 -0.09 -22.26 -13.31
CA ALA A 26 -0.45 -21.01 -13.99
C ALA A 26 -0.81 -19.94 -12.95
N LEU A 27 -0.47 -18.67 -13.21
CA LEU A 27 -0.85 -17.56 -12.34
C LEU A 27 -2.37 -17.59 -12.07
N PRO A 28 -2.82 -17.36 -10.82
CA PRO A 28 -4.25 -17.32 -10.53
C PRO A 28 -4.93 -16.28 -11.42
N LYS A 29 -5.96 -16.70 -12.16
CA LYS A 29 -6.69 -15.84 -13.10
C LYS A 29 -7.62 -14.87 -12.37
N PHE A 30 -7.02 -13.87 -11.73
CA PHE A 30 -7.73 -12.74 -11.17
C PHE A 30 -8.47 -11.96 -12.28
N SER A 31 -9.64 -11.46 -11.96
CA SER A 31 -10.47 -10.66 -12.89
C SER A 31 -10.80 -9.26 -12.36
N HIS A 32 -10.42 -8.99 -11.11
CA HIS A 32 -10.69 -7.76 -10.37
C HIS A 32 -9.53 -7.48 -9.44
N ILE A 33 -9.23 -6.20 -9.21
CA ILE A 33 -8.18 -5.75 -8.30
C ILE A 33 -8.75 -4.71 -7.34
N LEU A 34 -8.60 -4.94 -6.04
CA LEU A 34 -9.11 -4.07 -4.98
C LEU A 34 -7.92 -3.62 -4.12
N VAL A 35 -7.81 -2.32 -3.88
CA VAL A 35 -6.57 -1.74 -3.34
C VAL A 35 -6.87 -0.92 -2.10
N PHE A 36 -6.13 -1.17 -1.02
CA PHE A 36 -6.27 -0.52 0.29
C PHE A 36 -4.90 -0.03 0.78
N GLY A 37 -4.91 1.02 1.61
CA GLY A 37 -3.73 1.51 2.30
C GLY A 37 -3.40 2.98 2.04
N ASP A 38 -2.13 3.28 1.78
CA ASP A 38 -1.54 4.61 1.86
C ASP A 38 -1.18 5.26 0.50
N SER A 39 -0.40 6.34 0.52
CA SER A 39 0.07 7.09 -0.66
C SER A 39 0.85 6.25 -1.67
N SER A 40 1.44 5.11 -1.27
CA SER A 40 2.09 4.16 -2.19
C SER A 40 1.11 3.51 -3.19
N VAL A 41 -0.19 3.54 -2.88
CA VAL A 41 -1.26 2.86 -3.62
C VAL A 41 -2.55 3.70 -3.81
N ASP A 42 -2.58 4.96 -3.33
CA ASP A 42 -3.66 5.93 -3.55
C ASP A 42 -3.67 6.42 -5.01
N SER A 43 -4.71 6.07 -5.74
CA SER A 43 -4.93 6.51 -7.12
C SER A 43 -5.57 7.90 -7.25
N GLY A 44 -6.02 8.50 -6.14
CA GLY A 44 -6.63 9.82 -6.10
C GLY A 44 -7.82 10.02 -5.16
N ASN A 45 -8.11 9.14 -4.20
CA ASN A 45 -9.27 9.32 -3.31
C ASN A 45 -9.16 10.62 -2.50
N SER A 46 -7.93 10.97 -2.11
CA SER A 46 -7.60 12.18 -1.35
C SER A 46 -8.00 13.48 -2.07
N ASN A 47 -8.31 13.43 -3.38
CA ASN A 47 -8.84 14.57 -4.13
C ASN A 47 -10.25 14.96 -3.70
N TYR A 48 -11.10 13.97 -3.39
CA TYR A 48 -12.55 14.12 -3.17
C TYR A 48 -12.92 14.46 -1.73
N ILE A 49 -11.92 14.60 -0.85
CA ILE A 49 -12.07 14.97 0.56
C ILE A 49 -11.36 16.29 0.88
N LYS A 50 -11.59 16.84 2.07
CA LYS A 50 -10.87 18.01 2.59
C LYS A 50 -9.54 17.58 3.26
N SER A 51 -8.61 17.06 2.47
CA SER A 51 -7.23 16.82 2.90
C SER A 51 -6.30 17.95 2.46
N VAL A 52 -5.27 18.23 3.26
CA VAL A 52 -4.14 19.10 2.87
C VAL A 52 -3.08 18.35 2.05
N ILE A 53 -3.15 17.03 1.97
CA ILE A 53 -2.19 16.22 1.22
C ILE A 53 -2.84 15.72 -0.06
N LYS A 54 -2.54 16.43 -1.16
CA LYS A 54 -2.98 16.10 -2.50
C LYS A 54 -1.81 16.13 -3.48
N SER A 55 -2.00 15.43 -4.58
CA SER A 55 -1.06 15.28 -5.70
C SER A 55 -1.80 15.38 -7.05
N ASN A 56 -2.91 16.13 -7.07
CA ASN A 56 -3.72 16.40 -8.26
C ASN A 56 -3.26 17.66 -9.03
N HIS A 57 -1.97 17.95 -8.99
CA HIS A 57 -1.33 19.07 -9.66
C HIS A 57 0.05 18.67 -10.17
N TYR A 58 0.60 19.44 -11.12
CA TYR A 58 2.00 19.32 -11.54
C TYR A 58 2.94 19.40 -10.31
N PRO A 59 4.01 18.59 -10.24
CA PRO A 59 4.56 17.70 -11.27
C PRO A 59 4.03 16.25 -11.27
N TYR A 60 3.07 15.94 -10.40
CA TYR A 60 2.46 14.62 -10.37
C TYR A 60 1.78 14.30 -11.70
N GLY A 61 1.65 13.02 -12.04
CA GLY A 61 1.08 12.57 -13.31
C GLY A 61 1.86 12.90 -14.59
N LEU A 62 3.05 13.51 -14.53
CA LEU A 62 3.85 13.89 -15.71
C LEU A 62 4.18 12.73 -16.67
N ASN A 63 4.31 11.50 -16.15
CA ASN A 63 4.53 10.26 -16.89
C ASN A 63 3.31 9.32 -16.89
N PHE A 64 2.15 9.76 -16.36
CA PHE A 64 0.89 9.04 -16.41
C PHE A 64 0.21 9.24 -17.79
N PRO A 65 -0.66 8.32 -18.26
CA PRO A 65 -1.39 8.52 -19.51
C PRO A 65 -2.06 9.89 -19.61
N TYR A 66 -1.88 10.54 -20.77
CA TYR A 66 -2.34 11.91 -21.06
C TYR A 66 -1.74 13.02 -20.17
N HIS A 67 -0.70 12.72 -19.38
CA HIS A 67 -0.02 13.65 -18.47
C HIS A 67 -0.93 14.25 -17.37
N ILE A 68 -1.95 13.49 -16.95
CA ILE A 68 -2.97 13.96 -16.00
C ILE A 68 -2.58 13.65 -14.55
N PRO A 69 -2.50 14.64 -13.65
CA PRO A 69 -2.28 14.40 -12.22
C PRO A 69 -3.57 13.89 -11.57
N THR A 70 -3.73 12.56 -11.48
CA THR A 70 -4.96 11.97 -10.90
C THR A 70 -5.04 12.04 -9.38
N GLY A 71 -4.05 12.59 -8.67
CA GLY A 71 -3.90 12.41 -7.21
C GLY A 71 -3.13 11.14 -6.82
N ARG A 72 -2.40 10.54 -7.77
CA ARG A 72 -1.34 9.56 -7.47
C ARG A 72 -0.13 10.30 -6.90
N PHE A 73 0.43 9.82 -5.79
CA PHE A 73 1.74 10.25 -5.31
C PHE A 73 2.84 9.62 -6.16
N SER A 74 2.91 10.12 -7.40
CA SER A 74 3.86 9.73 -8.42
C SER A 74 3.78 10.65 -9.65
N ASP A 75 4.81 10.62 -10.49
CA ASP A 75 4.69 11.08 -11.88
C ASP A 75 3.89 10.09 -12.76
N GLY A 76 3.74 8.81 -12.38
CA GLY A 76 3.20 7.76 -13.26
C GLY A 76 2.29 6.71 -12.58
N LYS A 77 2.16 5.55 -13.24
CA LYS A 77 1.36 4.39 -12.82
C LYS A 77 1.92 3.76 -11.52
N LEU A 78 1.07 3.45 -10.55
CA LEU A 78 1.44 2.78 -9.29
C LEU A 78 1.65 1.26 -9.46
N ILE A 79 2.21 0.57 -8.46
CA ILE A 79 2.36 -0.91 -8.48
C ILE A 79 1.03 -1.63 -8.78
N PRO A 80 -0.11 -1.26 -8.17
CA PRO A 80 -1.40 -1.86 -8.51
C PRO A 80 -1.78 -1.66 -9.97
N ASP A 81 -1.41 -0.54 -10.61
CA ASP A 81 -1.67 -0.31 -12.03
C ASP A 81 -0.85 -1.27 -12.91
N PHE A 82 0.41 -1.56 -12.54
CA PHE A 82 1.23 -2.55 -13.23
C PHE A 82 0.74 -3.97 -13.04
N ILE A 83 0.35 -4.33 -11.82
CA ILE A 83 -0.22 -5.66 -11.53
C ILE A 83 -1.55 -5.84 -12.27
N ALA A 84 -2.42 -4.82 -12.29
CA ALA A 84 -3.66 -4.83 -13.08
C ALA A 84 -3.39 -4.98 -14.59
N SER A 85 -2.37 -4.29 -15.12
CA SER A 85 -1.96 -4.38 -16.52
C SER A 85 -1.41 -5.77 -16.86
N LEU A 86 -0.53 -6.33 -16.03
CA LEU A 86 0.06 -7.66 -16.20
C LEU A 86 -0.96 -8.79 -16.12
N LEU A 87 -1.96 -8.65 -15.25
CA LEU A 87 -3.08 -9.59 -15.13
C LEU A 87 -4.15 -9.39 -16.22
N ASN A 88 -3.95 -8.42 -17.13
CA ASN A 88 -4.89 -8.05 -18.19
C ASN A 88 -6.30 -7.74 -17.65
N ILE A 89 -6.37 -7.07 -16.50
CA ILE A 89 -7.61 -6.62 -15.84
C ILE A 89 -7.99 -5.22 -16.33
N LYS A 90 -7.06 -4.26 -16.22
CA LYS A 90 -7.19 -2.87 -16.67
C LYS A 90 -5.82 -2.17 -16.70
N ASP A 91 -5.72 -1.06 -17.42
CA ASP A 91 -4.49 -0.27 -17.50
C ASP A 91 -4.11 0.43 -16.19
N ALA A 92 -5.08 1.00 -15.48
CA ALA A 92 -4.87 1.72 -14.22
C ALA A 92 -6.15 1.68 -13.37
N GLY A 93 -6.00 1.55 -12.05
CA GLY A 93 -7.11 1.56 -11.10
C GLY A 93 -7.61 2.98 -10.80
N PRO A 94 -8.92 3.26 -10.88
CA PRO A 94 -9.46 4.55 -10.44
C PRO A 94 -9.74 4.56 -8.93
N PRO A 95 -9.76 5.75 -8.30
CA PRO A 95 -10.16 5.91 -6.90
C PRO A 95 -11.68 5.73 -6.74
N PHE A 96 -12.10 5.05 -5.67
CA PHE A 96 -13.52 4.76 -5.41
C PHE A 96 -14.40 6.02 -5.23
N LEU A 97 -13.82 7.13 -4.75
CA LEU A 97 -14.57 8.39 -4.58
C LEU A 97 -14.78 9.19 -5.87
N ASP A 98 -14.28 8.73 -7.03
CA ASP A 98 -14.52 9.41 -8.30
C ASP A 98 -16.01 9.29 -8.71
N PRO A 99 -16.76 10.42 -8.83
CA PRO A 99 -18.17 10.39 -9.18
C PRO A 99 -18.41 9.96 -10.64
N SER A 100 -17.36 9.92 -11.48
CA SER A 100 -17.43 9.52 -12.89
C SER A 100 -17.17 8.02 -13.12
N LEU A 101 -16.89 7.23 -12.07
CA LEU A 101 -16.65 5.78 -12.16
C LEU A 101 -17.70 5.07 -13.00
N SER A 102 -17.25 4.35 -14.03
CA SER A 102 -18.12 3.55 -14.87
C SER A 102 -18.49 2.22 -14.21
N ASP A 103 -19.55 1.57 -14.72
CA ASP A 103 -19.86 0.20 -14.33
C ASP A 103 -18.76 -0.80 -14.73
N TYR A 104 -17.94 -0.49 -15.75
CA TYR A 104 -16.76 -1.29 -16.07
C TYR A 104 -15.72 -1.20 -14.95
N ASP A 105 -15.49 0.00 -14.40
CA ASP A 105 -14.54 0.19 -13.30
C ASP A 105 -14.97 -0.57 -12.05
N ILE A 106 -16.24 -0.48 -11.66
CA ILE A 106 -16.79 -1.26 -10.55
C ILE A 106 -16.70 -2.77 -10.85
N ARG A 107 -16.97 -3.21 -12.10
CA ARG A 107 -16.82 -4.62 -12.53
C ARG A 107 -15.39 -5.08 -12.79
N THR A 108 -14.38 -4.29 -12.44
CA THR A 108 -12.95 -4.67 -12.55
C THR A 108 -12.12 -4.23 -11.33
N GLY A 109 -12.75 -3.55 -10.36
CA GLY A 109 -12.16 -3.14 -9.09
C GLY A 109 -11.54 -1.74 -9.10
N VAL A 110 -11.35 -1.19 -7.89
CA VAL A 110 -11.01 0.22 -7.60
C VAL A 110 -10.02 0.30 -6.44
N SER A 111 -9.43 1.48 -6.22
CA SER A 111 -8.65 1.77 -5.01
C SER A 111 -9.48 2.51 -3.97
N PHE A 112 -9.39 2.06 -2.72
CA PHE A 112 -9.91 2.69 -1.50
C PHE A 112 -8.82 3.40 -0.70
N ALA A 113 -7.55 3.22 -1.08
CA ALA A 113 -6.39 3.79 -0.40
C ALA A 113 -6.44 5.32 -0.32
N SER A 114 -5.81 5.88 0.72
CA SER A 114 -5.72 7.32 0.95
C SER A 114 -4.36 7.68 1.54
N SER A 115 -3.81 8.76 1.01
CA SER A 115 -2.51 9.27 1.39
C SER A 115 -2.45 9.64 2.88
N ALA A 116 -1.31 9.32 3.51
CA ALA A 116 -1.02 9.37 4.95
C ALA A 116 -1.80 8.41 5.85
N SER A 117 -2.70 7.58 5.33
CA SER A 117 -3.38 6.57 6.14
C SER A 117 -2.36 5.61 6.77
N GLY A 118 -2.56 5.33 8.06
CA GLY A 118 -1.98 4.17 8.73
C GLY A 118 -2.96 3.01 8.80
N TYR A 119 -2.61 1.97 9.56
CA TYR A 119 -3.58 1.02 10.13
C TYR A 119 -4.25 1.59 11.39
N ASP A 120 -3.57 2.46 12.15
CA ASP A 120 -4.16 3.21 13.25
C ASP A 120 -4.96 4.39 12.70
N ASP A 121 -6.28 4.40 12.96
CA ASP A 121 -7.18 5.48 12.54
C ASP A 121 -6.76 6.87 13.09
N LEU A 122 -5.90 6.93 14.12
CA LEU A 122 -5.34 8.17 14.65
C LEU A 122 -4.17 8.73 13.80
N THR A 123 -3.46 7.88 13.05
CA THR A 123 -2.28 8.27 12.27
C THR A 123 -2.66 9.33 11.25
N ASN A 124 -1.99 10.49 11.34
CA ASN A 124 -2.21 11.65 10.47
C ASN A 124 -3.68 12.16 10.37
N ALA A 125 -4.56 11.81 11.32
CA ALA A 125 -5.98 12.19 11.26
C ALA A 125 -6.20 13.71 11.11
N ALA A 126 -5.31 14.52 11.70
CA ALA A 126 -5.32 15.98 11.58
C ALA A 126 -5.09 16.51 10.14
N LEU A 127 -4.54 15.70 9.23
CA LEU A 127 -4.33 16.05 7.82
C LEU A 127 -5.55 15.77 6.92
N GLY A 128 -6.65 15.27 7.50
CA GLY A 128 -7.90 14.98 6.78
C GLY A 128 -7.82 13.76 5.86
N VAL A 129 -7.09 12.72 6.28
CA VAL A 129 -6.91 11.45 5.57
C VAL A 129 -8.17 10.58 5.64
N ILE A 130 -8.30 9.57 4.76
CA ILE A 130 -9.30 8.50 4.94
C ILE A 130 -8.65 7.38 5.77
N PRO A 131 -9.02 7.21 7.05
CA PRO A 131 -8.42 6.20 7.91
C PRO A 131 -8.85 4.78 7.48
N ALA A 132 -8.11 3.77 7.90
CA ALA A 132 -8.31 2.38 7.48
C ALA A 132 -9.77 1.90 7.67
N SER A 133 -10.41 2.21 8.81
CA SER A 133 -11.81 1.86 9.05
C SER A 133 -12.77 2.43 8.00
N LYS A 134 -12.52 3.65 7.50
CA LYS A 134 -13.32 4.27 6.43
C LYS A 134 -13.05 3.66 5.06
N GLN A 135 -11.86 3.11 4.82
CA GLN A 135 -11.60 2.33 3.60
C GLN A 135 -12.43 1.04 3.57
N LEU A 136 -12.68 0.40 4.73
CA LEU A 136 -13.61 -0.74 4.84
C LEU A 136 -15.07 -0.33 4.62
N GLU A 137 -15.51 0.81 5.17
CA GLU A 137 -16.86 1.35 4.89
C GLU A 137 -17.05 1.65 3.38
N MET A 138 -16.03 2.23 2.74
CA MET A 138 -16.02 2.44 1.29
C MET A 138 -16.11 1.12 0.51
N PHE A 139 -15.43 0.06 0.97
CA PHE A 139 -15.53 -1.27 0.36
C PHE A 139 -16.93 -1.87 0.49
N LYS A 140 -17.63 -1.69 1.61
CA LYS A 140 -19.05 -2.09 1.75
C LYS A 140 -19.95 -1.35 0.76
N ASN A 141 -19.74 -0.05 0.57
CA ASN A 141 -20.47 0.74 -0.43
C ASN A 141 -20.17 0.28 -1.87
N TYR A 142 -18.91 -0.09 -2.15
CA TYR A 142 -18.52 -0.72 -3.41
C TYR A 142 -19.21 -2.08 -3.63
N ILE A 143 -19.28 -2.95 -2.60
CA ILE A 143 -20.00 -4.24 -2.70
C ILE A 143 -21.48 -4.00 -3.02
N ALA A 144 -22.13 -3.06 -2.33
CA ALA A 144 -23.53 -2.70 -2.59
C ALA A 144 -23.73 -2.21 -4.04
N ARG A 145 -22.85 -1.33 -4.53
CA ARG A 145 -22.87 -0.86 -5.92
C ARG A 145 -22.62 -2.00 -6.92
N LEU A 146 -21.66 -2.89 -6.66
CA LEU A 146 -21.37 -4.06 -7.50
C LEU A 146 -22.59 -5.00 -7.56
N LYS A 147 -23.21 -5.32 -6.43
CA LYS A 147 -24.47 -6.12 -6.37
C LYS A 147 -25.57 -5.49 -7.22
N GLY A 148 -25.70 -4.16 -7.22
CA GLY A 148 -26.65 -3.44 -8.09
C GLY A 148 -26.35 -3.55 -9.60
N ILE A 149 -25.09 -3.75 -10.00
CA ILE A 149 -24.67 -3.81 -11.41
C ILE A 149 -24.70 -5.24 -11.97
N VAL A 150 -24.32 -6.26 -11.17
CA VAL A 150 -24.17 -7.65 -11.64
C VAL A 150 -25.07 -8.68 -10.96
N GLY A 151 -25.86 -8.27 -9.96
CA GLY A 151 -26.61 -9.19 -9.10
C GLY A 151 -25.76 -9.76 -7.95
N GLU A 152 -26.41 -10.32 -6.94
CA GLU A 152 -25.76 -10.72 -5.69
C GLU A 152 -24.79 -11.89 -5.84
N GLU A 153 -25.19 -12.96 -6.52
CA GLU A 153 -24.37 -14.16 -6.72
C GLU A 153 -23.06 -13.84 -7.47
N GLU A 154 -23.18 -13.15 -8.60
CA GLU A 154 -22.04 -12.75 -9.43
C GLU A 154 -21.15 -11.72 -8.70
N ALA A 155 -21.71 -10.79 -7.91
CA ALA A 155 -20.92 -9.89 -7.08
C ALA A 155 -20.10 -10.67 -6.04
N ASN A 156 -20.74 -11.58 -5.30
CA ASN A 156 -20.06 -12.42 -4.30
C ASN A 156 -18.94 -13.27 -4.95
N ARG A 157 -19.20 -13.85 -6.13
CA ARG A 157 -18.20 -14.58 -6.93
C ARG A 157 -17.03 -13.69 -7.37
N ARG A 158 -17.29 -12.44 -7.74
CA ARG A 158 -16.27 -11.45 -8.13
C ARG A 158 -15.41 -11.00 -6.96
N ILE A 159 -15.99 -10.78 -5.78
CA ILE A 159 -15.22 -10.47 -4.57
C ILE A 159 -14.32 -11.65 -4.19
N GLY A 160 -14.84 -12.88 -4.17
CA GLY A 160 -14.03 -14.08 -3.91
C GLY A 160 -12.95 -14.35 -4.98
N GLY A 161 -13.18 -13.93 -6.22
CA GLY A 161 -12.23 -14.01 -7.33
C GLY A 161 -11.32 -12.79 -7.53
N SER A 162 -11.33 -11.83 -6.60
CA SER A 162 -10.52 -10.62 -6.66
C SER A 162 -9.13 -10.81 -6.06
N LEU A 163 -8.16 -10.03 -6.53
CA LEU A 163 -6.90 -9.79 -5.84
C LEU A 163 -7.07 -8.55 -4.95
N ILE A 164 -6.98 -8.72 -3.64
CA ILE A 164 -6.99 -7.63 -2.67
C ILE A 164 -5.53 -7.28 -2.33
N MET A 165 -5.14 -6.03 -2.54
CA MET A 165 -3.81 -5.50 -2.22
C MET A 165 -3.91 -4.54 -1.04
N ILE A 166 -3.03 -4.68 -0.05
CA ILE A 166 -3.01 -3.86 1.16
C ILE A 166 -1.59 -3.33 1.36
N SER A 167 -1.40 -2.02 1.31
CA SER A 167 -0.09 -1.36 1.52
C SER A 167 -0.25 -0.18 2.49
N SER A 168 -0.11 -0.48 3.78
CA SER A 168 -0.20 0.46 4.90
C SER A 168 0.82 0.08 5.98
N GLY A 169 0.93 0.85 7.06
CA GLY A 169 1.92 0.66 8.13
C GLY A 169 3.01 1.72 8.14
N ASN A 170 3.45 2.19 6.97
CA ASN A 170 4.57 3.14 6.87
C ASN A 170 4.27 4.44 7.63
N ASN A 171 3.05 4.97 7.49
CA ASN A 171 2.66 6.20 8.18
C ASN A 171 2.53 6.03 9.70
N ASP A 172 2.13 4.85 10.17
CA ASP A 172 2.06 4.55 11.61
C ASP A 172 3.47 4.63 12.23
N PHE A 173 4.46 4.03 11.54
CA PHE A 173 5.86 4.09 11.93
C PHE A 173 6.38 5.53 11.80
N LEU A 174 6.16 6.22 10.69
CA LEU A 174 6.66 7.59 10.50
C LEU A 174 6.12 8.57 11.55
N ASP A 175 4.83 8.50 11.91
CA ASP A 175 4.25 9.30 12.98
C ASP A 175 4.86 8.93 14.35
N TYR A 176 4.95 7.63 14.67
CA TYR A 176 5.56 7.15 15.91
C TYR A 176 7.05 7.50 16.07
N TYR A 177 7.86 7.46 14.99
CA TYR A 177 9.30 7.75 15.04
C TYR A 177 9.65 9.26 14.91
N ASN A 178 8.70 10.14 14.56
CA ASN A 178 9.00 11.57 14.35
C ASN A 178 8.17 12.56 15.17
N ALA A 179 7.00 12.18 15.65
CA ALA A 179 6.22 13.01 16.56
C ALA A 179 6.28 12.47 17.99
N LEU A 180 6.16 13.37 18.97
CA LEU A 180 5.88 13.02 20.36
C LEU A 180 4.39 12.62 20.50
N THR A 181 4.03 11.52 19.84
CA THR A 181 2.65 11.01 19.81
C THR A 181 2.25 10.40 21.15
N ARG A 182 0.94 10.25 21.39
CA ARG A 182 0.45 9.47 22.53
C ARG A 182 0.90 8.00 22.47
N ARG A 183 1.14 7.45 21.27
CA ARG A 183 1.63 6.08 21.08
C ARG A 183 3.04 5.89 21.64
N ARG A 184 3.93 6.88 21.49
CA ARG A 184 5.27 6.90 22.11
C ARG A 184 5.26 6.87 23.65
N LEU A 185 4.17 7.29 24.28
CA LEU A 185 3.98 7.21 25.74
C LEU A 185 3.31 5.90 26.18
N GLN A 186 2.78 5.10 25.23
CA GLN A 186 2.05 3.85 25.49
C GLN A 186 2.89 2.61 25.21
N PHE A 187 3.76 2.67 24.19
CA PHE A 187 4.46 1.50 23.65
C PHE A 187 5.96 1.77 23.49
N ASN A 188 6.77 0.74 23.73
CA ASN A 188 8.12 0.64 23.17
C ASN A 188 8.05 0.16 21.71
N ASP A 189 9.18 0.15 21.00
CA ASP A 189 9.23 -0.17 19.57
C ASP A 189 8.61 -1.55 19.26
N THR A 190 8.95 -2.59 20.05
CA THR A 190 8.40 -3.95 19.91
C THR A 190 6.88 -3.99 20.09
N GLY A 191 6.36 -3.39 21.17
CA GLY A 191 4.92 -3.38 21.44
C GLY A 191 4.13 -2.52 20.45
N PHE A 192 4.77 -1.51 19.84
CA PHE A 192 4.16 -0.74 18.76
C PHE A 192 4.07 -1.56 17.45
N GLN A 193 5.10 -2.34 17.11
CA GLN A 193 5.02 -3.29 15.98
C GLN A 193 3.86 -4.26 16.18
N ASP A 194 3.72 -4.84 17.38
CA ASP A 194 2.66 -5.81 17.70
C ASP A 194 1.28 -5.16 17.62
N PHE A 195 1.12 -3.95 18.17
CA PHE A 195 -0.10 -3.15 18.03
C PHE A 195 -0.51 -2.88 16.57
N VAL A 196 0.45 -2.55 15.68
CA VAL A 196 0.15 -2.33 14.26
C VAL A 196 -0.18 -3.65 13.54
N LEU A 197 0.40 -4.77 13.95
CA LEU A 197 0.06 -6.11 13.43
C LEU A 197 -1.34 -6.55 13.87
N ASP A 198 -1.74 -6.29 15.12
CA ASP A 198 -3.10 -6.51 15.62
C ASP A 198 -4.11 -5.71 14.79
N LEU A 199 -3.81 -4.43 14.47
CA LEU A 199 -4.67 -3.61 13.63
C LEU A 199 -4.80 -4.16 12.19
N LEU A 200 -3.70 -4.66 11.60
CA LEU A 200 -3.75 -5.35 10.31
C LEU A 200 -4.58 -6.65 10.38
N GLN A 201 -4.38 -7.48 11.40
CA GLN A 201 -5.16 -8.71 11.58
C GLN A 201 -6.65 -8.38 11.70
N ASN A 202 -7.00 -7.38 12.51
CA ASN A 202 -8.35 -6.85 12.62
C ASN A 202 -8.87 -6.29 11.30
N PHE A 203 -8.05 -5.60 10.48
CA PHE A 203 -8.47 -5.08 9.18
C PHE A 203 -8.81 -6.19 8.17
N VAL A 204 -8.09 -7.31 8.20
CA VAL A 204 -8.30 -8.45 7.30
C VAL A 204 -9.43 -9.37 7.78
N LEU A 205 -9.53 -9.63 9.10
CA LEU A 205 -10.36 -10.70 9.68
C LEU A 205 -11.38 -10.28 10.72
N GLY A 206 -11.15 -9.14 11.38
CA GLY A 206 -11.86 -8.74 12.58
C GLY A 206 -11.20 -9.29 13.84
N PRO A 207 -11.76 -8.95 15.03
CA PRO A 207 -11.26 -9.44 16.28
C PRO A 207 -11.35 -10.97 16.30
N VAL A 208 -10.19 -11.62 16.22
CA VAL A 208 -10.08 -13.06 16.43
C VAL A 208 -10.38 -13.32 17.89
N CYS A 209 -11.63 -13.65 18.20
CA CYS A 209 -11.97 -14.29 19.46
C CYS A 209 -11.19 -15.59 19.53
N ILE A 210 -10.05 -15.57 20.22
CA ILE A 210 -9.29 -16.76 20.56
C ILE A 210 -10.22 -17.60 21.44
N THR A 211 -10.90 -18.56 20.83
CA THR A 211 -11.60 -19.65 21.51
C THR A 211 -10.57 -20.60 22.09
N LEU A 212 -9.77 -20.09 23.03
CA LEU A 212 -8.92 -20.90 23.88
C LEU A 212 -9.86 -21.84 24.64
N LEU A 213 -9.81 -23.11 24.29
CA LEU A 213 -10.55 -24.13 25.02
C LEU A 213 -10.07 -24.09 26.47
N LEU A 214 -11.04 -23.98 27.39
CA LEU A 214 -10.91 -24.10 28.86
C LEU A 214 -10.52 -22.82 29.64
N VAL A 215 -11.51 -22.35 30.41
CA VAL A 215 -11.39 -21.57 31.66
C VAL A 215 -10.95 -20.10 31.54
N LEU A 216 -11.86 -19.25 31.03
CA LEU A 216 -12.46 -18.11 31.76
C LEU A 216 -13.35 -17.27 30.80
N MET A 217 -14.67 -17.39 30.95
CA MET A 217 -15.59 -16.41 30.36
C MET A 217 -15.38 -15.04 31.04
N MET A 218 -15.57 -13.94 30.28
CA MET A 218 -15.58 -12.52 30.71
C MET A 218 -14.36 -11.61 30.38
N PHE A 219 -13.79 -11.68 29.17
CA PHE A 219 -13.13 -10.49 28.58
C PHE A 219 -13.52 -10.13 27.13
N CYS A 220 -14.51 -10.80 26.54
CA CYS A 220 -15.39 -10.11 25.59
C CYS A 220 -16.27 -9.13 26.38
N LEU A 221 -15.73 -7.95 26.69
CA LEU A 221 -16.52 -6.81 27.16
C LEU A 221 -17.56 -6.48 26.07
N PRO A 222 -18.87 -6.38 26.41
CA PRO A 222 -19.91 -6.04 25.45
C PRO A 222 -19.91 -4.52 25.19
N LEU A 223 -18.88 -4.04 24.48
CA LEU A 223 -18.77 -2.68 23.98
C LEU A 223 -18.76 -2.73 22.46
N GLU A 224 -19.97 -2.63 21.91
CA GLU A 224 -20.32 -2.66 20.49
C GLU A 224 -19.93 -3.94 19.73
N MET A 225 -20.90 -4.85 19.55
CA MET A 225 -20.94 -5.65 18.31
C MET A 225 -21.24 -4.72 17.11
N ARG A 226 -20.27 -3.89 16.72
CA ARG A 226 -20.25 -3.36 15.36
C ARG A 226 -20.15 -4.55 14.43
N ILE A 227 -21.10 -4.63 13.49
CA ILE A 227 -21.11 -5.61 12.40
C ILE A 227 -19.70 -5.68 11.83
N SER A 228 -19.05 -6.83 12.01
CA SER A 228 -17.63 -7.02 11.71
C SER A 228 -17.37 -6.58 10.25
N GLN A 229 -16.41 -5.66 10.06
CA GLN A 229 -16.26 -4.82 8.87
C GLN A 229 -15.33 -5.39 7.79
N GLU A 230 -14.91 -6.65 7.88
CA GLU A 230 -13.53 -7.01 7.46
C GLU A 230 -13.45 -7.77 6.15
N LEU A 231 -12.30 -7.65 5.49
CA LEU A 231 -12.14 -8.04 4.09
C LEU A 231 -12.45 -9.52 3.84
N TYR A 232 -12.04 -10.42 4.73
CA TYR A 232 -12.33 -11.85 4.62
C TYR A 232 -13.81 -12.16 4.87
N ASN A 233 -14.44 -11.53 5.87
CA ASN A 233 -15.86 -11.73 6.20
C ASN A 233 -16.77 -11.15 5.11
N LEU A 234 -16.33 -10.09 4.42
CA LEU A 234 -16.97 -9.52 3.23
C LEU A 234 -16.73 -10.32 1.94
N GLY A 235 -16.07 -11.49 2.03
CA GLY A 235 -15.92 -12.45 0.93
C GLY A 235 -14.56 -12.42 0.22
N GLY A 236 -13.62 -11.56 0.63
CA GLY A 236 -12.27 -11.52 0.08
C GLY A 236 -11.50 -12.82 0.35
N ARG A 237 -10.81 -13.35 -0.67
CA ARG A 237 -10.08 -14.63 -0.55
C ARG A 237 -8.61 -14.58 -0.95
N SER A 238 -8.19 -13.68 -1.84
CA SER A 238 -6.78 -13.59 -2.24
C SER A 238 -6.20 -12.24 -1.84
N PHE A 239 -5.16 -12.27 -1.01
CA PHE A 239 -4.56 -11.09 -0.36
C PHE A 239 -3.07 -11.00 -0.66
N ALA A 240 -2.65 -9.84 -1.17
CA ALA A 240 -1.26 -9.42 -1.30
C ALA A 240 -1.00 -8.29 -0.31
N ILE A 241 -0.34 -8.61 0.80
CA ILE A 241 -0.13 -7.69 1.92
C ILE A 241 1.33 -7.24 1.89
N PHE A 242 1.53 -5.94 1.68
CA PHE A 242 2.85 -5.33 1.59
C PHE A 242 3.39 -5.03 2.98
N GLY A 243 4.67 -5.32 3.18
CA GLY A 243 5.41 -4.87 4.36
C GLY A 243 5.75 -3.37 4.29
N VAL A 244 6.28 -2.83 5.39
CA VAL A 244 6.84 -1.47 5.38
C VAL A 244 8.13 -1.44 4.56
N PHE A 245 8.36 -0.35 3.83
CA PHE A 245 9.60 -0.14 3.06
C PHE A 245 10.74 0.38 3.97
N PRO A 246 11.98 0.55 3.47
CA PRO A 246 13.10 1.08 4.26
C PRO A 246 12.88 2.55 4.67
N ASN A 247 12.11 2.78 5.75
CA ASN A 247 11.75 4.12 6.20
C ASN A 247 13.00 4.95 6.59
N GLY A 248 14.09 4.31 7.00
CA GLY A 248 15.36 4.99 7.28
C GLY A 248 16.02 5.63 6.06
N CYS A 249 15.70 5.19 4.84
CA CYS A 249 16.25 5.73 3.60
C CYS A 249 15.41 6.84 2.96
N LEU A 250 14.32 7.30 3.60
CA LEU A 250 13.49 8.37 3.06
C LEU A 250 14.20 9.74 3.16
N PRO A 251 14.16 10.60 2.13
CA PRO A 251 14.79 11.92 2.16
C PRO A 251 14.32 12.78 3.35
N ILE A 252 13.03 12.72 3.67
CA ILE A 252 12.42 13.41 4.82
C ILE A 252 12.99 12.93 6.16
N GLN A 253 13.22 11.62 6.34
CA GLN A 253 13.75 11.04 7.58
C GLN A 253 15.22 11.40 7.77
N MET A 254 16.02 11.25 6.71
CA MET A 254 17.42 11.68 6.70
C MET A 254 17.53 13.19 6.99
N THR A 255 16.69 14.01 6.36
CA THR A 255 16.66 15.47 6.57
C THR A 255 16.22 15.84 7.99
N ALA A 256 15.19 15.18 8.53
CA ALA A 256 14.71 15.42 9.90
C ALA A 256 15.74 15.04 10.98
N ARG A 257 16.70 14.16 10.65
CA ARG A 257 17.86 13.82 11.51
C ARG A 257 19.14 14.57 11.11
N LEU A 258 19.08 15.51 10.17
CA LEU A 258 20.20 16.31 9.67
C LEU A 258 21.35 15.46 9.08
N VAL A 259 21.03 14.31 8.48
CA VAL A 259 21.98 13.39 7.83
C VAL A 259 21.70 13.23 6.34
N HIS A 260 22.63 12.59 5.62
CA HIS A 260 22.54 12.31 4.17
C HIS A 260 22.81 10.83 3.86
N THR A 261 22.50 9.96 4.82
CA THR A 261 22.67 8.50 4.79
C THR A 261 21.46 7.87 5.47
N CYS A 262 21.12 6.63 5.09
CA CYS A 262 19.99 5.94 5.70
C CYS A 262 20.15 5.81 7.22
N LEU A 263 19.02 5.87 7.93
CA LEU A 263 18.92 5.61 9.36
C LEU A 263 18.80 4.10 9.58
N GLU A 264 19.93 3.44 9.87
CA GLU A 264 19.97 1.98 9.96
C GLU A 264 19.22 1.42 11.18
N ASP A 265 19.06 2.22 12.23
CA ASP A 265 18.20 1.94 13.37
C ASP A 265 16.71 1.85 12.96
N LEU A 266 16.22 2.83 12.20
CA LEU A 266 14.86 2.83 11.67
C LEU A 266 14.68 1.70 10.63
N ASN A 267 15.68 1.44 9.79
CA ASN A 267 15.66 0.32 8.83
C ASN A 267 15.59 -1.05 9.53
N ALA A 268 16.33 -1.27 10.62
CA ALA A 268 16.29 -2.51 11.39
C ALA A 268 14.90 -2.74 12.03
N ILE A 269 14.26 -1.67 12.50
CA ILE A 269 12.89 -1.69 13.02
C ILE A 269 11.88 -2.08 11.94
N CYS A 270 12.02 -1.54 10.71
CA CYS A 270 11.22 -1.93 9.56
C CYS A 270 11.41 -3.41 9.17
N GLN A 271 12.64 -3.92 9.17
CA GLN A 271 12.93 -5.34 8.90
C GLN A 271 12.30 -6.24 9.97
N SER A 272 12.48 -5.91 11.25
CA SER A 272 11.88 -6.65 12.36
C SER A 272 10.35 -6.69 12.32
N TYR A 273 9.69 -5.60 11.92
CA TYR A 273 8.25 -5.61 11.66
C TYR A 273 7.88 -6.53 10.49
N ASN A 274 8.63 -6.49 9.39
CA ASN A 274 8.37 -7.32 8.22
C ASN A 274 8.58 -8.83 8.49
N GLU A 275 9.52 -9.20 9.36
CA GLU A 275 9.69 -10.58 9.84
C GLU A 275 8.46 -11.05 10.64
N LYS A 276 8.01 -10.23 11.62
CA LYS A 276 6.78 -10.50 12.38
C LYS A 276 5.54 -10.54 11.48
N LEU A 277 5.45 -9.68 10.47
CA LEU A 277 4.39 -9.70 9.48
C LEU A 277 4.38 -11.03 8.72
N VAL A 278 5.53 -11.53 8.24
CA VAL A 278 5.61 -12.82 7.55
C VAL A 278 5.16 -13.97 8.46
N ALA A 279 5.49 -13.93 9.75
CA ALA A 279 5.00 -14.90 10.74
C ALA A 279 3.47 -14.82 10.91
N LEU A 280 2.92 -13.63 11.15
CA LEU A 280 1.46 -13.42 11.24
C LEU A 280 0.74 -13.94 9.98
N LEU A 281 1.23 -13.60 8.79
CA LEU A 281 0.59 -14.02 7.53
C LEU A 281 0.67 -15.54 7.29
N HIS A 282 1.66 -16.23 7.86
CA HIS A 282 1.71 -17.69 7.90
C HIS A 282 0.55 -18.24 8.74
N ASP A 283 0.41 -17.77 9.98
CA ASP A 283 -0.62 -18.20 10.92
C ASP A 283 -2.04 -17.87 10.41
N LEU A 284 -2.21 -16.71 9.76
CA LEU A 284 -3.46 -16.35 9.08
C LEU A 284 -3.77 -17.32 7.93
N LYS A 285 -2.78 -17.68 7.11
CA LYS A 285 -2.98 -18.61 5.98
C LYS A 285 -3.47 -19.99 6.44
N GLU A 286 -2.98 -20.48 7.58
CA GLU A 286 -3.46 -21.73 8.19
C GLU A 286 -4.87 -21.58 8.80
N SER A 287 -5.15 -20.44 9.43
CA SER A 287 -6.40 -20.18 10.14
C SER A 287 -7.62 -19.87 9.23
N LEU A 288 -7.41 -19.73 7.91
CA LEU A 288 -8.41 -19.17 6.99
C LEU A 288 -8.71 -20.08 5.78
N PRO A 289 -9.70 -20.98 5.91
CA PRO A 289 -10.07 -21.94 4.87
C PRO A 289 -10.36 -21.30 3.50
N GLY A 290 -9.63 -21.73 2.47
CA GLY A 290 -9.80 -21.25 1.10
C GLY A 290 -9.28 -19.83 0.85
N SER A 291 -8.58 -19.23 1.81
CA SER A 291 -7.80 -18.01 1.57
C SER A 291 -6.50 -18.30 0.80
N ARG A 292 -5.94 -17.26 0.21
CA ARG A 292 -4.59 -17.22 -0.37
C ARG A 292 -3.94 -15.93 0.10
N ILE A 293 -3.04 -16.02 1.06
CA ILE A 293 -2.35 -14.87 1.63
C ILE A 293 -0.88 -14.95 1.22
N ALA A 294 -0.36 -13.83 0.70
CA ALA A 294 1.03 -13.66 0.33
C ALA A 294 1.57 -12.35 0.90
N SER A 295 2.76 -12.41 1.50
CA SER A 295 3.56 -11.22 1.77
C SER A 295 4.14 -10.69 0.46
N ALA A 296 3.85 -9.43 0.14
CA ALA A 296 4.45 -8.73 -0.98
C ALA A 296 5.70 -7.99 -0.47
N ASN A 297 6.86 -8.64 -0.57
CA ASN A 297 8.13 -8.06 -0.11
C ASN A 297 8.55 -6.88 -1.00
N ILE A 298 8.37 -5.67 -0.45
CA ILE A 298 8.76 -4.40 -1.06
C ILE A 298 10.13 -3.91 -0.56
N TYR A 299 10.60 -4.44 0.57
CA TYR A 299 11.78 -3.95 1.28
C TYR A 299 13.07 -4.28 0.51
N ASP A 300 13.30 -5.56 0.19
CA ASP A 300 14.55 -6.01 -0.42
C ASP A 300 14.80 -5.40 -1.82
N PRO A 301 13.78 -5.28 -2.72
CA PRO A 301 13.96 -4.58 -3.99
C PRO A 301 14.33 -3.10 -3.80
N LEU A 302 13.71 -2.43 -2.82
CA LEU A 302 13.96 -1.01 -2.55
C LEU A 302 15.34 -0.76 -1.98
N ILE A 303 15.77 -1.54 -0.98
CA ILE A 303 17.09 -1.36 -0.36
C ILE A 303 18.22 -1.72 -1.34
N ASP A 304 18.01 -2.70 -2.22
CA ASP A 304 18.92 -2.99 -3.34
C ASP A 304 18.96 -1.85 -4.38
N MET A 305 17.86 -1.15 -4.65
CA MET A 305 17.86 0.07 -5.47
C MET A 305 18.61 1.24 -4.81
N VAL A 306 18.51 1.39 -3.48
CA VAL A 306 19.24 2.42 -2.71
C VAL A 306 20.75 2.18 -2.73
N HIS A 307 21.20 0.93 -2.55
CA HIS A 307 22.63 0.57 -2.48
C HIS A 307 23.28 0.30 -3.84
N HIS A 308 22.53 -0.21 -4.83
CA HIS A 308 23.04 -0.53 -6.17
C HIS A 308 22.33 0.26 -7.30
N PRO A 309 22.24 1.60 -7.23
CA PRO A 309 21.41 2.40 -8.15
C PRO A 309 21.73 2.19 -9.63
N GLN A 310 23.01 2.00 -9.98
CA GLN A 310 23.46 1.86 -11.36
C GLN A 310 22.91 0.60 -12.04
N LYS A 311 22.60 -0.46 -11.27
CA LYS A 311 21.93 -1.70 -11.74
C LYS A 311 20.55 -1.41 -12.34
N TYR A 312 19.88 -0.38 -11.82
CA TYR A 312 18.53 0.04 -12.21
C TYR A 312 18.52 1.27 -13.12
N GLY A 313 19.69 1.90 -13.33
CA GLY A 313 19.85 3.11 -14.11
C GLY A 313 19.70 4.41 -13.33
N PHE A 314 19.63 4.36 -12.00
CA PHE A 314 19.64 5.56 -11.15
C PHE A 314 21.06 6.11 -10.93
N VAL A 315 21.13 7.39 -10.54
CA VAL A 315 22.36 8.10 -10.14
C VAL A 315 22.21 8.77 -8.77
N GLU A 316 21.00 9.19 -8.41
CA GLU A 316 20.65 9.69 -7.07
C GLU A 316 19.53 8.84 -6.47
N THR A 317 19.66 8.50 -5.19
CA THR A 317 18.75 7.63 -4.43
C THR A 317 18.26 8.30 -3.15
N ARG A 318 18.98 9.31 -2.65
CA ARG A 318 18.81 9.91 -1.33
C ARG A 318 18.03 11.23 -1.35
N ARG A 319 17.62 11.68 -2.53
CA ARG A 319 16.85 12.90 -2.76
C ARG A 319 15.69 12.61 -3.70
N GLY A 320 14.54 13.24 -3.44
CA GLY A 320 13.43 13.34 -4.37
C GLY A 320 13.73 14.25 -5.56
N CYS A 321 12.94 14.15 -6.62
CA CYS A 321 13.19 14.87 -7.88
C CYS A 321 12.74 16.34 -7.83
N CYS A 322 11.92 16.70 -6.83
CA CYS A 322 11.20 17.96 -6.75
C CYS A 322 11.87 18.95 -5.79
N GLY A 323 12.10 20.19 -6.22
CA GLY A 323 12.67 21.23 -5.37
C GLY A 323 14.11 20.90 -4.95
N THR A 324 14.39 20.95 -3.65
CA THR A 324 15.66 20.46 -3.09
C THR A 324 15.70 18.93 -2.99
N GLY A 325 14.56 18.25 -3.10
CA GLY A 325 14.46 16.80 -2.98
C GLY A 325 14.61 16.29 -1.55
N LEU A 326 14.52 17.16 -0.55
CA LEU A 326 14.73 16.81 0.86
C LEU A 326 13.41 16.68 1.62
N ILE A 327 12.47 17.61 1.36
CA ILE A 327 11.19 17.70 2.07
C ILE A 327 10.00 18.02 1.14
N GLU A 328 10.26 18.36 -0.13
CA GLU A 328 9.24 18.82 -1.05
C GLU A 328 8.35 17.69 -1.55
N VAL A 329 7.21 17.56 -0.86
CA VAL A 329 6.15 16.60 -1.16
C VAL A 329 4.78 17.29 -1.06
N ALA A 330 3.75 16.70 -1.69
CA ALA A 330 2.40 17.26 -1.77
C ALA A 330 2.42 18.74 -2.20
N LEU A 331 1.78 19.63 -1.45
CA LEU A 331 1.74 21.09 -1.72
C LEU A 331 3.12 21.75 -1.81
N LEU A 332 4.15 21.20 -1.15
CA LEU A 332 5.52 21.72 -1.24
C LEU A 332 6.19 21.36 -2.57
N CYS A 333 5.72 20.31 -3.25
CA CYS A 333 6.15 19.92 -4.59
C CYS A 333 5.17 20.41 -5.65
N ASN A 334 5.43 21.59 -6.21
CA ASN A 334 4.52 22.26 -7.13
C ASN A 334 5.28 22.89 -8.32
N ILE A 335 4.55 23.52 -9.24
CA ILE A 335 5.08 24.13 -10.47
C ILE A 335 6.17 25.19 -10.27
N ALA A 336 6.27 25.81 -9.08
CA ALA A 336 7.34 26.76 -8.77
C ALA A 336 8.66 26.08 -8.31
N LYS A 337 8.67 24.74 -8.18
CA LYS A 337 9.86 23.97 -7.83
C LYS A 337 10.53 23.40 -9.08
N PRO A 338 11.87 23.48 -9.20
CA PRO A 338 12.59 22.80 -10.27
C PRO A 338 12.42 21.28 -10.14
N LEU A 339 12.52 20.58 -11.28
CA LEU A 339 12.60 19.13 -11.35
C LEU A 339 14.00 18.67 -11.77
N CYS A 340 14.33 17.43 -11.44
CA CYS A 340 15.56 16.78 -11.86
C CYS A 340 15.61 16.55 -13.39
N ASN A 341 16.70 16.98 -14.05
CA ASN A 341 16.89 16.91 -15.53
C ASN A 341 16.94 15.47 -16.12
N LYS A 342 17.13 14.48 -15.26
CA LYS A 342 16.95 13.05 -15.53
C LYS A 342 16.22 12.49 -14.32
N TYR A 343 15.25 11.61 -14.55
CA TYR A 343 14.44 10.97 -13.51
C TYR A 343 15.34 10.21 -12.51
N PHE A 344 15.77 10.91 -11.46
CA PHE A 344 16.76 10.46 -10.49
C PHE A 344 16.27 10.69 -9.07
N SER A 345 15.43 9.75 -8.65
CA SER A 345 15.18 9.43 -7.26
C SER A 345 14.79 7.96 -7.24
N VAL A 346 15.20 7.20 -6.22
CA VAL A 346 14.74 5.80 -5.97
C VAL A 346 13.25 5.76 -5.54
N LEU A 347 12.57 6.88 -5.75
CA LEU A 347 11.42 7.35 -5.00
C LEU A 347 10.49 8.27 -5.89
N VAL A 348 10.07 7.82 -7.08
CA VAL A 348 8.95 8.28 -7.95
C VAL A 348 8.31 7.11 -8.76
N LEU A 349 7.04 6.70 -8.53
CA LEU A 349 6.51 5.43 -9.08
C LEU A 349 5.82 5.48 -10.45
N GLY A 350 6.59 5.27 -11.50
CA GLY A 350 6.06 5.10 -12.83
C GLY A 350 7.00 4.28 -13.70
N PHE A 351 6.42 3.47 -14.58
CA PHE A 351 7.11 2.81 -15.68
C PHE A 351 6.40 3.14 -16.98
N ASN A 352 7.17 3.62 -17.95
CA ASN A 352 6.71 3.97 -19.29
C ASN A 352 7.33 2.97 -20.29
N PRO A 353 6.53 2.22 -21.07
CA PRO A 353 7.05 1.21 -21.99
C PRO A 353 7.78 1.78 -23.23
N SER A 354 7.71 3.09 -23.48
CA SER A 354 8.15 3.68 -24.76
C SER A 354 9.63 4.07 -24.85
N ASN A 355 10.36 4.25 -23.73
CA ASN A 355 11.82 4.39 -23.77
C ASN A 355 12.51 4.17 -22.41
N ARG A 356 13.55 3.33 -22.41
CA ARG A 356 14.62 3.18 -21.39
C ARG A 356 14.21 3.33 -19.91
N SER A 357 13.93 2.19 -19.28
CA SER A 357 14.20 1.89 -17.85
C SER A 357 13.90 3.01 -16.86
N SER A 358 12.67 3.10 -16.36
CA SER A 358 12.35 3.85 -15.14
C SER A 358 11.20 3.14 -14.41
N LEU A 359 11.37 3.01 -13.09
CA LEU A 359 10.48 2.42 -12.07
C LEU A 359 10.98 3.03 -10.76
N SER A 360 10.14 3.44 -9.79
CA SER A 360 10.62 4.01 -8.51
C SER A 360 9.44 4.24 -7.53
N PHE A 361 9.50 5.04 -6.45
CA PHE A 361 8.42 5.17 -5.40
C PHE A 361 8.13 6.59 -4.82
N LEU A 362 7.17 7.45 -5.24
CA LEU A 362 7.10 8.83 -4.65
C LEU A 362 6.53 8.83 -3.23
N LEU A 363 7.44 8.92 -2.27
CA LEU A 363 7.13 8.90 -0.85
C LEU A 363 6.95 10.32 -0.32
N THR A 364 5.69 10.73 -0.25
CA THR A 364 5.14 11.15 1.05
C THR A 364 5.11 9.92 1.97
N TYR A 365 5.56 9.93 3.23
CA TYR A 365 5.73 11.06 4.17
C TYR A 365 7.07 11.02 4.90
#